data_AF-A0A8G1ZJH2-F1
#
_entry.id   AF-A0A8G1ZJH2-F1
#
_cell.length_a   1.000
_cell.length_b   1.000
_cell.length_c   1.000
_cell.angle_alpha   90.00
_cell.angle_beta   90.00
_cell.angle_gamma   90.00
#
_symmetry.space_group_name_H-M   'P 1'
#
loop_
_entity.id
_entity.type
_entity.pdbx_description
1 polymer ?
#
loop_
_entity_poly.entity_id
_entity_poly.type
_entity_poly.pdbx_seq_one_letter_code
_entity_poly.pdbx_strand_id
1 'polypeptide(L)'
;MHDRLAPSMEAQYSSKDRIIDAVLGLWEDVGGTGLSVRTIARAADVPVSSLYHHFGSLEQLFVIAQDHARLSAAAWRDRHLHGLQGARLDAMAFAPVFAALVDDWACAQRRLAFAWREGQQLAVRDPGFQEGAMRWTHMWVDMWREIGAHFELEDSGALTARLFDSESFLHMINWRRMVDRAGLDEFARGWTAWLCGRAIPDAPFRDFARAQAQREFPALPERDETAGRIAAAAAAIVSRKGAGSMTHRAVAAEAGLTLGVVSHKFRTSADLMRAAFDSLYLGNVPATGSAVAPVVDDHWSLGDLVQLLQRSAASAGPEELTIVVARDPSYRHFAAQLRYLRGRTSGRYLQAFLGPDHPIGELEAALFSGFLAGQIRAQLAAPGYQSPDRVHQELEQLLALIARRAVSP
;
A
#
# COMPACT_ATOMS: atom_id res chain seq x y z
N MET A 1 56.90 -19.86 -14.56
CA MET A 1 56.03 -21.03 -14.37
C MET A 1 54.95 -20.60 -13.36
N HIS A 2 54.01 -19.70 -13.68
CA HIS A 2 52.84 -19.86 -14.56
C HIS A 2 52.04 -21.14 -14.24
N ASP A 3 51.07 -21.04 -13.31
CA ASP A 3 49.65 -21.36 -13.50
C ASP A 3 48.88 -21.04 -12.18
N ARG A 4 48.00 -20.04 -12.17
CA ARG A 4 46.53 -20.11 -12.39
C ARG A 4 45.78 -20.96 -11.37
N LEU A 5 44.99 -20.29 -10.51
CA LEU A 5 43.53 -20.40 -10.43
C LEU A 5 43.04 -19.68 -9.15
N ALA A 6 42.76 -18.39 -9.27
CA ALA A 6 41.71 -17.76 -8.48
C ALA A 6 40.53 -17.59 -9.44
N PRO A 7 39.45 -18.39 -9.34
CA PRO A 7 38.23 -18.08 -10.05
C PRO A 7 37.66 -16.78 -9.48
N SER A 8 37.43 -15.82 -10.36
CA SER A 8 36.70 -14.57 -10.13
C SER A 8 35.41 -14.81 -9.36
N MET A 9 35.29 -14.18 -8.19
CA MET A 9 34.14 -14.25 -7.28
C MET A 9 32.95 -13.39 -7.73
N GLU A 10 33.00 -12.84 -8.94
CA GLU A 10 31.80 -12.43 -9.68
C GLU A 10 31.11 -13.70 -10.16
N ALA A 11 30.17 -14.23 -9.37
CA ALA A 11 29.20 -15.16 -9.89
C ALA A 11 28.61 -14.52 -11.16
N GLN A 12 28.82 -15.17 -12.30
CA GLN A 12 28.44 -14.68 -13.62
C GLN A 12 26.90 -14.59 -13.66
N TYR A 13 26.33 -13.48 -13.20
CA TYR A 13 24.90 -13.25 -13.23
C TYR A 13 24.44 -13.41 -14.67
N SER A 14 23.56 -14.37 -14.91
CA SER A 14 23.10 -14.64 -16.27
C SER A 14 22.42 -13.37 -16.82
N SER A 15 22.43 -13.18 -18.13
CA SER A 15 21.67 -12.10 -18.77
C SER A 15 20.20 -12.10 -18.33
N LYS A 16 19.63 -13.29 -18.06
CA LYS A 16 18.29 -13.45 -17.49
C LYS A 16 18.17 -12.80 -16.11
N ASP A 17 19.11 -13.07 -15.20
CA ASP A 17 19.09 -12.53 -13.84
C ASP A 17 19.28 -11.01 -13.85
N ARG A 18 20.18 -10.48 -14.69
CA ARG A 18 20.36 -9.03 -14.87
C ARG A 18 19.09 -8.34 -15.36
N ILE A 19 18.32 -8.98 -16.25
CA ILE A 19 17.05 -8.44 -16.73
C ILE A 19 15.99 -8.43 -15.62
N ILE A 20 15.87 -9.52 -14.84
CA ILE A 20 14.94 -9.58 -13.71
C ILE A 20 15.31 -8.52 -12.67
N ASP A 21 16.60 -8.41 -12.35
CA ASP A 21 17.14 -7.38 -11.46
C ASP A 21 16.76 -5.98 -11.99
N ALA A 22 17.04 -5.66 -13.25
CA ALA A 22 16.64 -4.38 -13.83
C ALA A 22 15.13 -4.09 -13.69
N VAL A 23 14.25 -5.08 -13.86
CA VAL A 23 12.80 -4.91 -13.66
C VAL A 23 12.49 -4.54 -12.21
N LEU A 24 13.04 -5.27 -11.23
CA LEU A 24 12.80 -5.00 -9.81
C LEU A 24 13.32 -3.61 -9.40
N GLY A 25 14.46 -3.17 -9.94
CA GLY A 25 14.99 -1.83 -9.69
C GLY A 25 14.11 -0.74 -10.29
N LEU A 26 13.64 -0.93 -11.52
CA LEU A 26 12.74 0.02 -12.18
C LEU A 26 11.37 0.13 -11.50
N TRP A 27 10.83 -0.96 -10.95
CA TRP A 27 9.62 -0.93 -10.13
C TRP A 27 9.76 -0.07 -8.88
N GLU A 28 10.93 -0.09 -8.25
CA GLU A 28 11.25 0.81 -7.15
C GLU A 28 11.40 2.25 -7.63
N ASP A 29 12.24 2.50 -8.64
CA ASP A 29 12.68 3.85 -9.02
C ASP A 29 11.62 4.69 -9.76
N VAL A 30 10.88 4.07 -10.69
CA VAL A 30 9.98 4.78 -11.61
C VAL A 30 8.57 4.19 -11.67
N GLY A 31 8.39 2.96 -11.20
CA GLY A 31 7.13 2.22 -11.23
C GLY A 31 6.90 1.44 -12.52
N GLY A 32 5.91 0.54 -12.52
CA GLY A 32 5.63 -0.38 -13.62
C GLY A 32 4.91 0.27 -14.81
N THR A 33 4.17 1.35 -14.55
CA THR A 33 3.43 2.09 -15.57
C THR A 33 4.39 2.81 -16.53
N GLY A 34 4.49 2.33 -17.77
CA GLY A 34 5.36 2.93 -18.79
C GLY A 34 6.73 2.28 -18.93
N LEU A 35 6.99 1.16 -18.24
CA LEU A 35 8.15 0.33 -18.54
C LEU A 35 8.04 -0.21 -19.98
N SER A 36 9.16 -0.13 -20.70
CA SER A 36 9.29 -0.66 -22.05
C SER A 36 10.46 -1.63 -22.10
N VAL A 37 10.41 -2.55 -23.07
CA VAL A 37 11.52 -3.47 -23.36
C VAL A 37 12.84 -2.70 -23.55
N ARG A 38 12.80 -1.52 -24.20
CA ARG A 38 13.99 -0.67 -24.39
C ARG A 38 14.53 -0.10 -23.08
N THR A 39 13.64 0.38 -22.21
CA THR A 39 14.02 0.92 -20.89
C THR A 39 14.67 -0.17 -20.04
N ILE A 40 14.10 -1.38 -20.04
CA ILE A 40 14.61 -2.52 -19.27
C ILE A 40 15.94 -3.02 -19.85
N ALA A 41 16.05 -3.18 -21.17
CA ALA A 41 17.28 -3.61 -21.84
C ALA A 41 18.45 -2.68 -21.51
N ARG A 42 18.20 -1.36 -21.53
CA ARG A 42 19.20 -0.35 -21.16
C ARG A 42 19.58 -0.45 -19.69
N ALA A 43 18.62 -0.64 -18.77
CA ALA A 43 18.89 -0.77 -17.35
C ALA A 43 19.66 -2.06 -17.00
N ALA A 44 19.40 -3.16 -17.72
CA ALA A 44 20.08 -4.44 -17.54
C ALA A 44 21.44 -4.52 -18.26
N ASP A 45 21.81 -3.50 -19.04
CA ASP A 45 22.96 -3.50 -19.94
C ASP A 45 23.00 -4.74 -20.85
N VAL A 46 21.90 -4.94 -21.58
CA VAL A 46 21.74 -6.03 -22.57
C VAL A 46 21.08 -5.53 -23.85
N PRO A 47 21.30 -6.19 -24.99
CA PRO A 47 20.51 -5.94 -26.20
C PRO A 47 19.02 -6.24 -26.00
N VAL A 48 18.15 -5.49 -26.69
CA VAL A 48 16.69 -5.73 -26.70
C VAL A 48 16.34 -7.17 -27.13
N SER A 49 17.10 -7.73 -28.07
CA SER A 49 16.91 -9.11 -28.53
C SER A 49 17.08 -10.16 -27.42
N SER A 50 17.90 -9.88 -26.40
CA SER A 50 18.08 -10.77 -25.25
C SER A 50 16.79 -10.91 -24.43
N LEU A 51 15.97 -9.86 -24.31
CA LEU A 51 14.68 -9.97 -23.62
C LEU A 51 13.74 -10.92 -24.35
N TYR A 52 13.56 -10.74 -25.66
CA TYR A 52 12.71 -11.63 -26.46
C TYR A 52 13.21 -13.06 -26.48
N HIS A 53 14.53 -13.26 -26.55
CA HIS A 53 15.15 -14.58 -26.49
C HIS A 53 14.90 -15.29 -25.15
N HIS A 54 15.00 -14.59 -24.02
CA HIS A 54 14.87 -15.21 -22.70
C HIS A 54 13.43 -15.33 -22.19
N PHE A 55 12.55 -14.38 -22.55
CA PHE A 55 11.24 -14.24 -21.93
C PHE A 55 10.09 -14.28 -22.93
N GLY A 56 10.33 -14.11 -24.23
CA GLY A 56 9.30 -14.11 -25.28
C GLY A 56 8.48 -12.82 -25.34
N SER A 57 8.01 -12.29 -24.20
CA SER A 57 7.24 -11.04 -24.14
C SER A 57 7.54 -10.24 -22.86
N LEU A 58 7.06 -8.98 -22.82
CA LEU A 58 7.18 -8.12 -21.64
C LEU A 58 6.29 -8.62 -20.50
N GLU A 59 5.09 -9.09 -20.83
CA GLU A 59 4.13 -9.65 -19.88
C GLU A 59 4.70 -10.90 -19.21
N GLN A 60 5.28 -11.82 -20.00
CA GLN A 60 5.93 -13.01 -19.47
C GLN A 60 7.16 -12.67 -18.61
N LEU A 61 7.93 -11.63 -18.98
CA LEU A 61 8.99 -11.12 -18.13
C LEU A 61 8.44 -10.60 -16.79
N PHE A 62 7.34 -9.85 -16.77
CA PHE A 62 6.73 -9.37 -15.53
C PHE A 62 6.20 -10.50 -14.66
N VAL A 63 5.59 -11.54 -15.24
CA VAL A 63 5.18 -12.74 -14.49
C VAL A 63 6.38 -13.41 -13.82
N ILE A 64 7.48 -13.59 -14.56
CA ILE A 64 8.71 -14.21 -14.03
C ILE A 64 9.37 -13.32 -12.97
N ALA A 65 9.41 -12.00 -13.17
CA ALA A 65 9.97 -11.06 -12.19
C ALA A 65 9.13 -11.00 -10.91
N GLN A 66 7.78 -11.07 -11.01
CA GLN A 66 6.89 -11.16 -9.86
C GLN A 66 7.11 -12.46 -9.08
N ASP A 67 7.26 -13.60 -9.75
CA ASP A 67 7.52 -14.86 -9.06
C ASP A 67 8.90 -14.88 -8.40
N HIS A 68 9.92 -14.32 -9.06
CA HIS A 68 11.23 -14.12 -8.45
C HIS A 68 11.17 -13.25 -7.19
N ALA A 69 10.45 -12.12 -7.24
CA ALA A 69 10.27 -11.25 -6.09
C ALA A 69 9.54 -11.97 -4.94
N ARG A 70 8.50 -12.74 -5.25
CA ARG A 70 7.75 -13.53 -4.26
C ARG A 70 8.61 -14.62 -3.63
N LEU A 71 9.42 -15.34 -4.40
CA LEU A 71 10.35 -16.34 -3.88
C LEU A 71 11.42 -15.71 -2.98
N SER A 72 11.90 -14.52 -3.34
CA SER A 72 12.83 -13.75 -2.50
C SER A 72 12.18 -13.30 -1.20
N ALA A 73 10.92 -12.88 -1.24
CA ALA A 73 10.13 -12.54 -0.06
C ALA A 73 9.79 -13.77 0.81
N ALA A 74 9.56 -14.94 0.20
CA ALA A 74 9.38 -16.20 0.91
C ALA A 74 10.67 -16.60 1.65
N ALA A 75 11.84 -16.46 1.03
CA ALA A 75 13.11 -16.69 1.71
C ALA A 75 13.34 -15.71 2.87
N TRP A 76 12.92 -14.45 2.73
CA TRP A 76 12.92 -13.48 3.82
C TRP A 76 11.99 -13.89 4.97
N ARG A 77 10.76 -14.30 4.66
CA ARG A 77 9.80 -14.85 5.63
C ARG A 77 10.40 -16.04 6.37
N ASP A 78 10.98 -17.01 5.66
CA ASP A 78 11.49 -18.24 6.23
C ASP A 78 12.63 -17.97 7.22
N ARG A 79 13.48 -16.97 6.97
CA ARG A 79 14.51 -16.53 7.92
C ARG A 79 13.90 -15.99 9.22
N HIS A 80 12.85 -15.19 9.13
CA HIS A 80 12.17 -14.63 10.31
C HIS A 80 11.42 -15.70 11.10
N LEU A 81 10.74 -16.63 10.43
CA LEU A 81 10.13 -17.80 11.07
C LEU A 81 11.19 -18.68 11.75
N HIS A 82 12.33 -18.90 11.10
CA HIS A 82 13.45 -19.62 11.70
C HIS A 82 13.95 -18.95 12.99
N GLY A 83 14.02 -17.62 13.00
CA GLY A 83 14.42 -16.84 14.18
C GLY A 83 13.46 -16.95 15.37
N LEU A 84 12.20 -17.36 15.15
CA LEU A 84 11.20 -17.60 16.19
C LEU A 84 11.09 -19.08 16.60
N GLN A 85 11.88 -19.98 16.00
CA GLN A 85 11.78 -21.41 16.29
C GLN A 85 11.98 -21.71 17.79
N GLY A 86 11.08 -22.52 18.34
CA GLY A 86 11.07 -22.89 19.75
C GLY A 86 10.50 -21.82 20.70
N ALA A 87 10.19 -20.62 20.21
CA ALA A 87 9.53 -19.61 21.01
C ALA A 87 8.05 -19.96 21.24
N ARG A 88 7.60 -19.81 22.49
CA ARG A 88 6.19 -19.68 22.87
C ARG A 88 6.10 -18.50 23.82
N LEU A 89 5.44 -17.45 23.38
CA LEU A 89 5.44 -16.15 24.04
C LEU A 89 4.01 -15.71 24.31
N ASP A 90 3.84 -14.86 25.31
CA ASP A 90 2.55 -14.22 25.59
C ASP A 90 2.09 -13.39 24.38
N ALA A 91 0.79 -13.38 24.11
CA ALA A 91 0.19 -12.66 22.99
C ALA A 91 0.57 -11.17 22.94
N MET A 92 0.79 -10.53 24.10
CA MET A 92 1.22 -9.13 24.15
C MET A 92 2.63 -8.89 23.62
N ALA A 93 3.47 -9.92 23.54
CA ALA A 93 4.79 -9.86 22.92
C ALA A 93 4.74 -9.84 21.37
N PHE A 94 3.54 -9.94 20.77
CA PHE A 94 3.37 -9.89 19.32
C PHE A 94 3.68 -8.50 18.73
N ALA A 95 3.37 -7.41 19.45
CA ALA A 95 3.48 -6.05 18.91
C ALA A 95 4.91 -5.69 18.43
N PRO A 96 5.99 -5.94 19.19
CA PRO A 96 7.36 -5.70 18.72
C PRO A 96 7.72 -6.50 17.46
N VAL A 97 7.23 -7.74 17.33
CA VAL A 97 7.48 -8.58 16.14
C VAL A 97 6.77 -8.01 14.92
N PHE A 98 5.49 -7.66 15.05
CA PHE A 98 4.75 -7.01 13.97
C PHE A 98 5.45 -5.71 13.52
N ALA A 99 5.81 -4.86 14.48
CA ALA A 99 6.47 -3.58 14.21
C ALA A 99 7.86 -3.74 13.58
N ALA A 100 8.62 -4.77 13.95
CA ALA A 100 9.93 -5.05 13.36
C ALA A 100 9.80 -5.56 11.91
N LEU A 101 8.84 -6.44 11.64
CA LEU A 101 8.64 -7.01 10.30
C LEU A 101 8.09 -5.99 9.31
N VAL A 102 7.19 -5.09 9.75
CA VAL A 102 6.74 -3.96 8.93
C VAL A 102 7.90 -3.04 8.56
N ASP A 103 8.74 -2.69 9.53
CA ASP A 103 9.89 -1.81 9.34
C ASP A 103 10.93 -2.42 8.39
N ASP A 104 11.32 -3.68 8.65
CA ASP A 104 12.27 -4.42 7.84
C ASP A 104 11.77 -4.62 6.41
N TRP A 105 10.48 -4.94 6.24
CA TRP A 105 9.89 -5.06 4.90
C TRP A 105 9.90 -3.73 4.12
N ALA A 106 9.48 -2.63 4.76
CA ALA A 106 9.35 -1.33 4.09
C ALA A 106 10.70 -0.63 3.85
N CYS A 107 11.70 -0.90 4.68
CA CYS A 107 13.01 -0.25 4.63
C CYS A 107 14.10 -1.16 4.06
N ALA A 108 14.34 -2.34 4.65
CA ALA A 108 15.43 -3.22 4.22
C ALA A 108 15.06 -4.05 2.99
N GLN A 109 13.80 -4.46 2.86
CA GLN A 109 13.27 -5.17 1.69
C GLN A 109 12.51 -4.25 0.73
N ARG A 110 12.82 -2.94 0.74
CA ARG A 110 12.08 -1.90 0.02
C ARG A 110 11.79 -2.24 -1.44
N ARG A 111 12.78 -2.80 -2.13
CA ARG A 111 12.66 -3.24 -3.52
C ARG A 111 11.61 -4.33 -3.74
N LEU A 112 11.56 -5.32 -2.83
CA LEU A 112 10.53 -6.36 -2.83
C LEU A 112 9.17 -5.79 -2.42
N ALA A 113 9.14 -4.81 -1.50
CA ALA A 113 7.93 -4.11 -1.12
C ALA A 113 7.32 -3.38 -2.34
N PHE A 114 8.12 -2.65 -3.13
CA PHE A 114 7.65 -2.05 -4.38
C PHE A 114 7.23 -3.10 -5.41
N ALA A 115 8.00 -4.19 -5.58
CA ALA A 115 7.61 -5.27 -6.49
C ALA A 115 6.23 -5.85 -6.14
N TRP A 116 5.94 -6.04 -4.85
CA TRP A 116 4.61 -6.48 -4.42
C TRP A 116 3.51 -5.46 -4.77
N ARG A 117 3.74 -4.15 -4.57
CA ARG A 117 2.77 -3.10 -4.96
C ARG A 117 2.53 -3.04 -6.46
N GLU A 118 3.58 -3.18 -7.26
CA GLU A 118 3.47 -3.24 -8.71
C GLU A 118 2.73 -4.51 -9.16
N GLY A 119 2.93 -5.64 -8.48
CA GLY A 119 2.17 -6.88 -8.73
C GLY A 119 0.68 -6.71 -8.48
N GLN A 120 0.30 -6.01 -7.41
CA GLN A 120 -1.10 -5.66 -7.13
C GLN A 120 -1.69 -4.78 -8.23
N GLN A 121 -0.98 -3.74 -8.67
CA GLN A 121 -1.42 -2.85 -9.75
C GLN A 121 -1.53 -3.57 -11.11
N LEU A 122 -0.61 -4.48 -11.42
CA LEU A 122 -0.66 -5.31 -12.63
C LEU A 122 -1.93 -6.18 -12.62
N ALA A 123 -2.24 -6.84 -11.50
CA ALA A 123 -3.41 -7.70 -11.37
C ALA A 123 -4.75 -6.97 -11.46
N VAL A 124 -4.79 -5.70 -11.04
CA VAL A 124 -5.96 -4.83 -11.22
C VAL A 124 -6.18 -4.48 -12.70
N ARG A 125 -5.09 -4.28 -13.45
CA ARG A 125 -5.15 -3.84 -14.85
C ARG A 125 -5.36 -4.98 -15.83
N ASP A 126 -4.80 -6.15 -15.52
CA ASP A 126 -4.82 -7.31 -16.40
C ASP A 126 -5.08 -8.59 -15.58
N PRO A 127 -6.20 -9.27 -15.83
CA PRO A 127 -6.55 -10.54 -15.17
C PRO A 127 -5.46 -11.62 -15.26
N GLY A 128 -4.59 -11.57 -16.28
CA GLY A 128 -3.46 -12.51 -16.43
C GLY A 128 -2.46 -12.48 -15.26
N PHE A 129 -2.46 -11.42 -14.44
CA PHE A 129 -1.57 -11.29 -13.27
C PHE A 129 -2.25 -11.65 -11.94
N GLN A 130 -3.56 -11.92 -11.92
CA GLN A 130 -4.32 -12.18 -10.69
C GLN A 130 -3.85 -13.47 -9.98
N GLU A 131 -3.40 -14.48 -10.71
CA GLU A 131 -2.86 -15.70 -10.10
C GLU A 131 -1.61 -15.40 -9.27
N GLY A 132 -0.71 -14.54 -9.79
CA GLY A 132 0.47 -14.09 -9.05
C GLY A 132 0.12 -13.30 -7.79
N ALA A 133 -0.85 -12.38 -7.88
CA ALA A 133 -1.35 -11.63 -6.74
C ALA A 133 -2.02 -12.51 -5.67
N MET A 134 -2.75 -13.56 -6.10
CA MET A 134 -3.31 -14.55 -5.19
C MET A 134 -2.21 -15.33 -4.44
N ARG A 135 -1.13 -15.74 -5.12
CA ARG A 135 0.02 -16.39 -4.47
C ARG A 135 0.71 -15.50 -3.44
N TRP A 136 0.85 -14.19 -3.71
CA TRP A 136 1.31 -13.22 -2.71
C TRP A 136 0.38 -13.16 -1.50
N THR A 137 -0.93 -13.09 -1.73
CA THR A 137 -1.93 -13.01 -0.65
C THR A 137 -1.87 -14.24 0.25
N HIS A 138 -1.82 -15.45 -0.32
CA HIS A 138 -1.64 -16.69 0.45
C HIS A 138 -0.38 -16.66 1.30
N MET A 139 0.77 -16.29 0.71
CA MET A 139 2.04 -16.26 1.41
C MET A 139 2.00 -15.37 2.66
N TRP A 140 1.35 -14.21 2.58
CA TRP A 140 1.19 -13.33 3.73
C TRP A 140 0.26 -13.88 4.80
N VAL A 141 -0.87 -14.46 4.41
CA VAL A 141 -1.79 -15.10 5.37
C VAL A 141 -1.11 -16.27 6.09
N ASP A 142 -0.39 -17.11 5.37
CA ASP A 142 0.34 -18.25 5.95
C ASP A 142 1.47 -17.78 6.87
N MET A 143 2.25 -16.78 6.44
CA MET A 143 3.28 -16.16 7.30
C MET A 143 2.70 -15.69 8.63
N TRP A 144 1.61 -14.92 8.61
CA TRP A 144 1.04 -14.37 9.84
C TRP A 144 0.33 -15.42 10.68
N ARG A 145 -0.21 -16.48 10.09
CA ARG A 145 -0.71 -17.66 10.83
C ARG A 145 0.44 -18.36 11.56
N GLU A 146 1.55 -18.64 10.87
CA GLU A 146 2.71 -19.32 11.44
C GLU A 146 3.39 -18.49 12.53
N ILE A 147 3.57 -17.18 12.32
CA ILE A 147 4.05 -16.28 13.37
C ILE A 147 3.06 -16.27 14.53
N GLY A 148 1.75 -16.10 14.26
CA GLY A 148 0.70 -16.05 15.26
C GLY A 148 0.67 -17.28 16.17
N ALA A 149 0.98 -18.47 15.66
CA ALA A 149 1.06 -19.70 16.44
C ALA A 149 2.11 -19.67 17.57
N HIS A 150 3.15 -18.83 17.45
CA HIS A 150 4.11 -18.61 18.54
C HIS A 150 3.55 -17.75 19.70
N PHE A 151 2.39 -17.12 19.48
CA PHE A 151 1.75 -16.15 20.37
C PHE A 151 0.29 -16.51 20.72
N GLU A 152 -0.19 -17.69 20.32
CA GLU A 152 -1.61 -18.10 20.46
C GLU A 152 -2.58 -17.18 19.68
N LEU A 153 -2.14 -16.69 18.52
CA LEU A 153 -2.84 -15.76 17.64
C LEU A 153 -3.01 -16.29 16.20
N GLU A 154 -2.88 -17.60 15.98
CA GLU A 154 -2.93 -18.23 14.64
C GLU A 154 -4.22 -17.90 13.86
N ASP A 155 -5.35 -17.82 14.56
CA ASP A 155 -6.66 -17.50 13.98
C ASP A 155 -6.76 -16.06 13.47
N SER A 156 -5.81 -15.20 13.87
CA SER A 156 -5.73 -13.80 13.46
C SER A 156 -4.82 -13.58 12.25
N GLY A 157 -4.27 -14.65 11.64
CA GLY A 157 -3.32 -14.57 10.54
C GLY A 157 -3.86 -13.82 9.32
N ALA A 158 -5.10 -14.11 8.91
CA ALA A 158 -5.75 -13.41 7.80
C ALA A 158 -5.94 -11.91 8.10
N LEU A 159 -6.45 -11.59 9.30
CA LEU A 159 -6.69 -10.20 9.69
C LEU A 159 -5.39 -9.40 9.75
N THR A 160 -4.35 -10.02 10.30
CA THR A 160 -3.02 -9.43 10.43
C THR A 160 -2.38 -9.22 9.06
N ALA A 161 -2.58 -10.13 8.10
CA ALA A 161 -2.12 -9.95 6.74
C ALA A 161 -2.74 -8.72 6.06
N ARG A 162 -4.03 -8.42 6.30
CA ARG A 162 -4.68 -7.18 5.79
C ARG A 162 -4.08 -5.94 6.41
N LEU A 163 -3.86 -5.97 7.72
CA LEU A 163 -3.27 -4.83 8.40
C LEU A 163 -1.81 -4.62 7.99
N PHE A 164 -1.03 -5.70 7.88
CA PHE A 164 0.34 -5.68 7.39
C PHE A 164 0.43 -5.12 5.98
N ASP A 165 -0.47 -5.51 5.08
CA ASP A 165 -0.55 -4.92 3.74
C ASP A 165 -0.62 -3.38 3.84
N SER A 166 -1.60 -2.86 4.59
CA SER A 166 -1.77 -1.40 4.67
C SER A 166 -0.66 -0.69 5.42
N GLU A 167 -0.25 -1.20 6.57
CA GLU A 167 0.71 -0.50 7.40
C GLU A 167 2.10 -0.54 6.76
N SER A 168 2.50 -1.66 6.15
CA SER A 168 3.76 -1.72 5.42
C SER A 168 3.79 -0.81 4.19
N PHE A 169 2.66 -0.65 3.49
CA PHE A 169 2.59 0.29 2.37
C PHE A 169 2.80 1.74 2.81
N LEU A 170 2.11 2.15 3.88
CA LEU A 170 2.31 3.48 4.45
C LEU A 170 3.69 3.63 5.06
N HIS A 171 4.25 2.57 5.63
CA HIS A 171 5.59 2.60 6.21
C HIS A 171 6.69 2.84 5.18
N MET A 172 6.43 2.58 3.90
CA MET A 172 7.34 2.94 2.79
C MET A 172 7.46 4.46 2.59
N ILE A 173 6.50 5.25 3.06
CA ILE A 173 6.56 6.72 3.06
C ILE A 173 7.43 7.18 4.24
N ASN A 174 8.52 7.89 3.96
CA ASN A 174 9.37 8.47 4.99
C ASN A 174 8.97 9.94 5.24
N TRP A 175 8.50 10.25 6.46
CA TRP A 175 8.29 11.63 6.90
C TRP A 175 9.38 12.05 7.88
N ARG A 176 9.43 11.38 9.03
CA ARG A 176 10.40 11.62 10.12
C ARG A 176 10.68 10.28 10.78
N ARG A 177 11.78 9.64 10.37
CA ARG A 177 12.11 8.25 10.74
C ARG A 177 11.87 7.88 12.20
N MET A 178 12.30 8.72 13.15
CA MET A 178 12.11 8.47 14.59
C MET A 178 10.63 8.45 15.00
N VAL A 179 9.84 9.41 14.49
CA VAL A 179 8.39 9.50 14.74
C VAL A 179 7.66 8.37 14.01
N ASP A 180 8.09 8.05 12.79
CA ASP A 180 7.52 6.98 11.99
C ASP A 180 7.72 5.61 12.66
N ARG A 181 8.89 5.35 13.25
CA ARG A 181 9.16 4.12 14.02
C ARG A 181 8.36 4.06 15.31
N ALA A 182 8.36 5.14 16.09
CA ALA A 182 7.64 5.17 17.37
C ALA A 182 6.12 5.05 17.17
N GLY A 183 5.58 5.71 16.13
CA GLY A 183 4.18 5.57 15.75
C GLY A 183 3.82 4.18 15.21
N LEU A 184 4.76 3.48 14.56
CA LEU A 184 4.58 2.08 14.17
C LEU A 184 4.53 1.16 15.40
N ASP A 185 5.36 1.41 16.42
CA ASP A 185 5.30 0.64 17.67
C ASP A 185 3.98 0.87 18.41
N GLU A 186 3.46 2.09 18.45
CA GLU A 186 2.12 2.41 18.97
C GLU A 186 1.02 1.70 18.17
N PHE A 187 1.12 1.72 16.85
CA PHE A 187 0.16 1.06 15.97
C PHE A 187 0.13 -0.45 16.20
N ALA A 188 1.31 -1.08 16.31
CA ALA A 188 1.43 -2.51 16.59
C ALA A 188 0.86 -2.87 17.96
N ARG A 189 1.11 -2.06 19.01
CA ARG A 189 0.51 -2.26 20.34
C ARG A 189 -1.01 -2.17 20.28
N GLY A 190 -1.55 -1.22 19.53
CA GLY A 190 -2.99 -1.08 19.33
C GLY A 190 -3.60 -2.29 18.61
N TRP A 191 -2.91 -2.80 17.58
CA TRP A 191 -3.32 -4.03 16.89
C TRP A 191 -3.33 -5.25 17.81
N THR A 192 -2.24 -5.48 18.54
CA THR A 192 -2.15 -6.59 19.50
C THR A 192 -3.22 -6.48 20.59
N ALA A 193 -3.52 -5.26 21.07
CA ALA A 193 -4.59 -5.04 22.04
C ALA A 193 -5.95 -5.51 21.48
N TRP A 194 -6.30 -5.15 20.23
CA TRP A 194 -7.52 -5.66 19.59
C TRP A 194 -7.54 -7.18 19.47
N LEU A 195 -6.44 -7.80 19.03
CA LEU A 195 -6.35 -9.25 18.93
C LEU A 195 -6.58 -9.95 20.28
N CYS A 196 -6.16 -9.30 21.37
CA CYS A 196 -6.31 -9.81 22.74
C CYS A 196 -7.61 -9.35 23.44
N GLY A 197 -8.50 -8.63 22.75
CA GLY A 197 -9.72 -8.08 23.35
C GLY A 197 -9.48 -7.04 24.46
N ARG A 198 -8.33 -6.33 24.41
CA ARG A 198 -7.93 -5.32 25.39
C ARG A 198 -8.20 -3.89 24.91
N ALA A 199 -8.25 -2.96 25.86
CA ALA A 199 -8.26 -1.53 25.55
C ALA A 199 -6.97 -1.12 24.82
N ILE A 200 -7.11 -0.25 23.83
CA ILE A 200 -5.97 0.30 23.10
C ILE A 200 -5.21 1.27 24.02
N PRO A 201 -3.87 1.15 24.08
CA PRO A 201 -3.05 2.06 24.89
C PRO A 201 -2.93 3.44 24.23
N ASP A 202 -2.46 4.41 25.01
CA ASP A 202 -2.15 5.75 24.53
C ASP A 202 -1.12 5.74 23.40
N ALA A 203 -1.26 6.70 22.48
CA ALA A 203 -0.42 6.83 21.29
C ALA A 203 0.12 8.26 21.10
N PRO A 204 0.93 8.78 22.05
CA PRO A 204 1.40 10.16 22.03
C PRO A 204 2.22 10.54 20.78
N PHE A 205 2.98 9.61 20.18
CA PHE A 205 3.71 9.91 18.94
C PHE A 205 2.75 10.06 17.76
N ARG A 206 1.70 9.23 17.70
CA ARG A 206 0.64 9.35 16.70
C ARG A 206 -0.12 10.67 16.85
N ASP A 207 -0.47 11.05 18.08
CA ASP A 207 -1.16 12.31 18.35
C ASP A 207 -0.30 13.53 17.96
N PHE A 208 0.98 13.51 18.34
CA PHE A 208 1.96 14.50 17.91
C PHE A 208 2.04 14.59 16.38
N ALA A 209 2.21 13.45 15.72
CA ALA A 209 2.35 13.38 14.27
C ALA A 209 1.11 13.91 13.54
N ARG A 210 -0.07 13.55 14.04
CA ARG A 210 -1.35 14.05 13.54
C ARG A 210 -1.48 15.57 13.70
N ALA A 211 -1.16 16.10 14.87
CA ALA A 211 -1.21 17.54 15.13
C ALA A 211 -0.20 18.32 14.26
N GLN A 212 0.96 17.73 13.94
CA GLN A 212 1.88 18.29 12.95
C GLN A 212 1.30 18.23 11.54
N ALA A 213 0.78 17.08 11.11
CA ALA A 213 0.19 16.92 9.77
C ALA A 213 -0.98 17.89 9.51
N GLN A 214 -1.76 18.23 10.53
CA GLN A 214 -2.82 19.23 10.46
C GLN A 214 -2.30 20.67 10.36
N ARG A 215 -1.18 20.99 11.04
CA ARG A 215 -0.56 22.33 10.99
C ARG A 215 0.25 22.55 9.72
N GLU A 216 0.99 21.52 9.30
CA GLU A 216 1.79 21.48 8.08
C GLU A 216 0.94 21.14 6.85
N PHE A 217 -0.39 21.28 6.94
CA PHE A 217 -1.29 21.01 5.82
C PHE A 217 -0.86 21.87 4.62
N PRO A 218 -0.58 21.27 3.45
CA PRO A 218 -0.04 22.02 2.33
C PRO A 218 -1.02 23.12 1.94
N ALA A 219 -0.52 24.35 1.82
CA ALA A 219 -1.28 25.44 1.22
C ALA A 219 -1.47 25.08 -0.26
N LEU A 220 -2.64 24.54 -0.58
CA LEU A 220 -2.95 24.15 -1.94
C LEU A 220 -3.14 25.42 -2.78
N PRO A 221 -2.53 25.50 -3.97
CA PRO A 221 -2.59 26.70 -4.78
C PRO A 221 -4.02 27.00 -5.19
N GLU A 222 -4.45 28.26 -5.05
CA GLU A 222 -5.68 28.73 -5.69
C GLU A 222 -5.57 28.54 -7.20
N ARG A 223 -6.58 27.89 -7.77
CA ARG A 223 -6.63 27.60 -9.21
C ARG A 223 -7.85 28.29 -9.80
N ASP A 224 -7.63 29.00 -10.91
CA ASP A 224 -8.74 29.38 -11.77
C ASP A 224 -9.43 28.13 -12.35
N GLU A 225 -10.64 28.33 -12.90
CA GLU A 225 -11.48 27.25 -13.42
C GLU A 225 -10.75 26.37 -14.44
N THR A 226 -9.91 26.96 -15.30
CA THR A 226 -9.17 26.23 -16.32
C THR A 226 -8.08 25.36 -15.68
N ALA A 227 -7.29 25.93 -14.77
CA ALA A 227 -6.27 25.19 -14.03
C ALA A 227 -6.89 24.08 -13.17
N GLY A 228 -8.06 24.32 -12.57
CA GLY A 228 -8.84 23.32 -11.83
C GLY A 228 -9.28 22.16 -12.72
N ARG A 229 -9.84 22.44 -13.92
CA ARG A 229 -10.20 21.40 -14.91
C ARG A 229 -9.01 20.57 -15.37
N ILE A 230 -7.87 21.21 -15.61
CA ILE A 230 -6.62 20.50 -15.99
C ILE A 230 -6.15 19.59 -14.85
N ALA A 231 -6.17 20.07 -13.60
CA ALA A 231 -5.78 19.29 -12.43
C ALA A 231 -6.69 18.08 -12.21
N ALA A 232 -8.01 18.25 -12.35
CA ALA A 232 -8.99 17.17 -12.24
C ALA A 232 -8.80 16.11 -13.34
N ALA A 233 -8.55 16.53 -14.59
CA ALA A 233 -8.25 15.64 -15.69
C ALA A 233 -6.94 14.85 -15.46
N ALA A 234 -5.89 15.53 -14.96
CA ALA A 234 -4.64 14.88 -14.61
C ALA A 234 -4.83 13.84 -13.48
N ALA A 235 -5.58 14.18 -12.43
CA ALA A 235 -5.95 13.27 -11.35
C ALA A 235 -6.74 12.04 -11.84
N ALA A 236 -7.66 12.24 -12.78
CA ALA A 236 -8.43 11.17 -13.39
C ALA A 236 -7.56 10.20 -14.21
N ILE A 237 -6.58 10.73 -14.96
CA ILE A 237 -5.60 9.91 -15.69
C ILE A 237 -4.75 9.11 -14.70
N VAL A 238 -4.18 9.76 -13.68
CA VAL A 238 -3.35 9.09 -12.67
C VAL A 238 -4.14 7.98 -11.97
N SER A 239 -5.40 8.25 -11.59
CA SER A 239 -6.23 7.25 -10.90
C SER A 239 -6.57 6.02 -11.74
N ARG A 240 -6.69 6.16 -13.06
CA ARG A 240 -7.07 5.05 -13.94
C ARG A 240 -5.89 4.35 -14.60
N LYS A 241 -4.82 5.10 -14.89
CA LYS A 241 -3.71 4.66 -15.73
C LYS A 241 -2.35 4.80 -15.04
N GLY A 242 -2.31 5.28 -13.80
CA GLY A 242 -1.08 5.51 -13.04
C GLY A 242 -0.30 6.77 -13.45
N ALA A 243 0.65 7.16 -12.59
CA ALA A 243 1.46 8.37 -12.77
C ALA A 243 2.25 8.41 -14.09
N GLY A 244 2.82 7.26 -14.52
CA GLY A 244 3.64 7.16 -15.73
C GLY A 244 2.88 7.42 -17.04
N SER A 245 1.55 7.34 -17.03
CA SER A 245 0.71 7.59 -18.21
C SER A 245 0.43 9.08 -18.47
N MET A 246 0.86 9.95 -17.57
CA MET A 246 0.48 11.36 -17.60
C MET A 246 1.39 12.17 -18.53
N THR A 247 0.79 12.78 -19.55
CA THR A 247 1.45 13.71 -20.48
C THR A 247 0.54 14.92 -20.74
N HIS A 248 1.11 16.07 -21.12
CA HIS A 248 0.30 17.25 -21.50
C HIS A 248 -0.74 16.94 -22.57
N ARG A 249 -0.39 16.08 -23.54
CA ARG A 249 -1.30 15.68 -24.61
C ARG A 249 -2.45 14.81 -24.08
N ALA A 250 -2.15 13.86 -23.21
CA ALA A 250 -3.18 13.04 -22.57
C ALA A 250 -4.12 13.88 -21.71
N VAL A 251 -3.57 14.81 -20.92
CA VAL A 251 -4.34 15.72 -20.07
C VAL A 251 -5.20 16.68 -20.90
N ALA A 252 -4.67 17.21 -22.00
CA ALA A 252 -5.43 18.07 -22.91
C ALA A 252 -6.65 17.33 -23.49
N ALA A 253 -6.45 16.09 -23.95
CA ALA A 253 -7.54 15.26 -24.45
C ALA A 253 -8.59 14.97 -23.36
N GLU A 254 -8.17 14.59 -22.15
CA GLU A 254 -9.06 14.31 -21.03
C GLU A 254 -9.85 15.55 -20.57
N ALA A 255 -9.22 16.73 -20.55
CA ALA A 255 -9.85 17.98 -20.13
C ALA A 255 -10.74 18.62 -21.22
N GLY A 256 -10.70 18.11 -22.46
CA GLY A 256 -11.31 18.74 -23.63
C GLY A 256 -10.68 20.10 -23.98
N LEU A 257 -9.37 20.23 -23.79
CA LEU A 257 -8.60 21.46 -24.01
C LEU A 257 -7.52 21.25 -25.09
N THR A 258 -6.94 22.34 -25.59
CA THR A 258 -5.80 22.25 -26.52
C THR A 258 -4.49 22.03 -25.77
N LEU A 259 -3.51 21.39 -26.43
CA LEU A 259 -2.17 21.22 -25.87
C LEU A 259 -1.54 22.56 -25.45
N GLY A 260 -1.74 23.62 -26.26
CA GLY A 260 -1.22 24.96 -25.96
C GLY A 260 -1.76 25.53 -24.64
N VAL A 261 -3.05 25.34 -24.35
CA VAL A 261 -3.67 25.79 -23.09
C VAL A 261 -3.08 25.05 -21.89
N VAL A 262 -2.94 23.72 -22.00
CA VAL A 262 -2.35 22.91 -20.92
C VAL A 262 -0.89 23.27 -20.68
N SER A 263 -0.07 23.35 -21.73
CA SER A 263 1.35 23.71 -21.63
C SER A 263 1.58 25.13 -21.12
N HIS A 264 0.66 26.06 -21.39
CA HIS A 264 0.72 27.42 -20.86
C HIS A 264 0.44 27.45 -19.35
N LYS A 265 -0.57 26.71 -18.87
CA LYS A 265 -0.92 26.66 -17.43
C LYS A 265 0.05 25.82 -16.61
N PHE A 266 0.51 24.71 -17.16
CA PHE A 266 1.44 23.79 -16.49
C PHE A 266 2.60 23.51 -17.42
N ARG A 267 3.76 24.12 -17.14
CA ARG A 267 4.91 24.06 -18.04
C ARG A 267 5.58 22.70 -18.08
N THR A 268 5.57 21.96 -16.97
CA THR A 268 6.30 20.69 -16.85
C THR A 268 5.37 19.55 -16.45
N SER A 269 5.77 18.31 -16.73
CA SER A 269 5.04 17.13 -16.24
C SER A 269 5.05 17.05 -14.72
N ALA A 270 6.09 17.58 -14.06
CA ALA A 270 6.14 17.68 -12.60
C ALA A 270 5.05 18.63 -12.07
N ASP A 271 4.77 19.74 -12.76
CA ASP A 271 3.69 20.67 -12.38
C ASP A 271 2.31 20.03 -12.55
N LEU A 272 2.11 19.26 -13.63
CA LEU A 272 0.88 18.47 -13.81
C LEU A 272 0.72 17.38 -12.75
N MET A 273 1.81 16.69 -12.37
CA MET A 273 1.76 15.63 -11.36
C MET A 273 1.42 16.21 -10.00
N ARG A 274 2.06 17.33 -9.63
CA ARG A 274 1.72 18.07 -8.42
C ARG A 274 0.26 18.49 -8.42
N ALA A 275 -0.25 19.01 -9.53
CA ALA A 275 -1.65 19.39 -9.64
C ALA A 275 -2.63 18.22 -9.57
N ALA A 276 -2.29 17.09 -10.19
CA ALA A 276 -3.03 15.84 -10.07
C ALA A 276 -3.08 15.40 -8.61
N PHE A 277 -1.96 15.41 -7.91
CA PHE A 277 -1.89 15.00 -6.50
C PHE A 277 -2.58 15.96 -5.55
N ASP A 278 -2.47 17.27 -5.76
CA ASP A 278 -3.27 18.25 -5.04
C ASP A 278 -4.77 17.94 -5.20
N SER A 279 -5.21 17.61 -6.42
CA SER A 279 -6.61 17.28 -6.71
C SER A 279 -7.03 15.91 -6.18
N LEU A 280 -6.16 14.89 -6.20
CA LEU A 280 -6.42 13.58 -5.60
C LEU A 280 -6.47 13.68 -4.09
N TYR A 281 -5.56 14.44 -3.50
CA TYR A 281 -5.51 14.69 -2.08
C TYR A 281 -6.78 15.45 -1.64
N LEU A 282 -7.20 16.51 -2.34
CA LEU A 282 -8.47 17.21 -2.08
C LEU A 282 -9.71 16.32 -2.27
N GLY A 283 -9.69 15.44 -3.27
CA GLY A 283 -10.78 14.49 -3.52
C GLY A 283 -10.88 13.42 -2.42
N ASN A 284 -9.74 12.99 -1.87
CA ASN A 284 -9.65 11.95 -0.84
C ASN A 284 -9.68 12.48 0.61
N VAL A 285 -9.28 13.73 0.81
CA VAL A 285 -9.36 14.48 2.07
C VAL A 285 -10.36 15.59 1.83
N PRO A 286 -11.64 15.41 2.20
CA PRO A 286 -12.63 16.44 1.99
C PRO A 286 -12.17 17.71 2.74
N ALA A 287 -11.79 18.75 1.99
CA ALA A 287 -11.55 20.08 2.57
C ALA A 287 -12.82 20.59 3.26
N THR A 288 -13.98 20.14 2.77
CA THR A 288 -15.32 20.33 3.32
C THR A 288 -16.25 19.32 2.63
N GLY A 289 -16.60 18.21 3.29
CA GLY A 289 -17.83 17.42 3.08
C GLY A 289 -18.25 16.89 1.69
N SER A 290 -17.45 16.96 0.63
CA SER A 290 -17.96 16.76 -0.75
C SER A 290 -17.81 15.36 -1.37
N ALA A 291 -17.13 14.41 -0.74
CA ALA A 291 -17.56 13.02 -0.90
C ALA A 291 -18.67 12.83 0.14
N VAL A 292 -19.92 12.67 -0.29
CA VAL A 292 -21.00 12.32 0.64
C VAL A 292 -20.61 10.96 1.22
N ALA A 293 -19.94 10.98 2.38
CA ALA A 293 -19.75 9.78 3.16
C ALA A 293 -21.15 9.19 3.34
N PRO A 294 -21.36 7.89 3.06
CA PRO A 294 -22.66 7.29 3.25
C PRO A 294 -23.20 7.67 4.61
N VAL A 295 -24.47 8.08 4.65
CA VAL A 295 -25.15 8.39 5.90
C VAL A 295 -25.14 7.11 6.70
N VAL A 296 -24.40 7.12 7.80
CA VAL A 296 -24.45 6.08 8.81
C VAL A 296 -25.67 6.42 9.67
N ASP A 297 -26.70 5.61 9.57
CA ASP A 297 -27.89 5.67 10.42
C ASP A 297 -28.03 4.37 11.23
N ASP A 298 -29.13 4.25 11.97
CA ASP A 298 -29.40 3.12 12.86
C ASP A 298 -29.54 1.77 12.12
N HIS A 299 -29.64 1.77 10.78
CA HIS A 299 -29.72 0.56 9.95
C HIS A 299 -28.37 0.19 9.31
N TRP A 300 -27.30 0.93 9.59
CA TRP A 300 -25.97 0.65 9.05
C TRP A 300 -25.51 -0.77 9.39
N SER A 301 -25.34 -1.60 8.36
CA SER A 301 -25.01 -3.01 8.52
C SER A 301 -23.61 -3.35 8.01
N LEU A 302 -23.16 -4.54 8.39
CA LEU A 302 -21.92 -5.10 7.86
C LEU A 302 -22.00 -5.32 6.33
N GLY A 303 -23.19 -5.68 5.83
CA GLY A 303 -23.45 -5.81 4.40
C GLY A 303 -23.28 -4.49 3.63
N ASP A 304 -23.70 -3.37 4.20
CA ASP A 304 -23.53 -2.05 3.60
C ASP A 304 -22.06 -1.65 3.49
N LEU A 305 -21.27 -1.96 4.53
CA LEU A 305 -19.83 -1.76 4.50
C LEU A 305 -19.18 -2.61 3.42
N VAL A 306 -19.52 -3.90 3.30
CA VAL A 306 -18.98 -4.78 2.25
C VAL A 306 -19.30 -4.22 0.86
N GLN A 307 -20.54 -3.77 0.62
CA GLN A 307 -20.92 -3.14 -0.65
C GLN A 307 -20.19 -1.82 -0.91
N LEU A 308 -19.90 -1.04 0.14
CA LEU A 308 -19.10 0.17 0.03
C LEU A 308 -17.65 -0.14 -0.36
N LEU A 309 -17.04 -1.17 0.24
CA LEU A 309 -15.68 -1.60 -0.10
C LEU A 309 -15.59 -2.10 -1.55
N GLN A 310 -16.57 -2.86 -2.01
CA GLN A 310 -16.66 -3.30 -3.41
C GLN A 310 -16.72 -2.13 -4.40
N ARG A 311 -17.49 -1.08 -4.07
CA ARG A 311 -17.55 0.14 -4.89
C ARG A 311 -16.23 0.92 -4.85
N SER A 312 -15.59 0.97 -3.70
CA SER A 312 -14.30 1.66 -3.51
C SER A 312 -13.16 0.96 -4.25
N ALA A 313 -13.20 -0.37 -4.30
CA ALA A 313 -12.30 -1.19 -5.10
C ALA A 313 -12.34 -0.82 -6.59
N ALA A 314 -13.44 -0.29 -7.12
CA ALA A 314 -13.49 0.16 -8.51
C ALA A 314 -12.61 1.42 -8.80
N SER A 315 -11.96 2.02 -7.78
CA SER A 315 -11.12 3.21 -7.93
C SER A 315 -9.69 3.00 -7.37
N ALA A 316 -8.67 3.04 -8.23
CA ALA A 316 -7.26 2.86 -7.84
C ALA A 316 -6.55 4.17 -7.40
N GLY A 317 -7.26 5.31 -7.38
CA GLY A 317 -6.70 6.65 -7.21
C GLY A 317 -5.89 6.91 -5.91
N PRO A 318 -6.38 6.51 -4.72
CA PRO A 318 -5.66 6.77 -3.45
C PRO A 318 -4.31 6.03 -3.32
N GLU A 319 -4.15 4.89 -4.00
CA GLU A 319 -2.95 4.05 -3.94
C GLU A 319 -1.81 4.61 -4.78
N GLU A 320 -2.15 5.20 -5.94
CA GLU A 320 -1.19 5.87 -6.81
C GLU A 320 -0.55 7.09 -6.13
N LEU A 321 -1.29 7.81 -5.29
CA LEU A 321 -0.70 8.89 -4.49
C LEU A 321 0.29 8.32 -3.45
N THR A 322 -0.08 7.25 -2.75
CA THR A 322 0.76 6.62 -1.72
C THR A 322 2.08 6.10 -2.30
N ILE A 323 2.02 5.36 -3.42
CA ILE A 323 3.21 4.78 -4.04
C ILE A 323 4.16 5.86 -4.57
N VAL A 324 3.63 6.97 -5.09
CA VAL A 324 4.48 8.04 -5.61
C VAL A 324 5.13 8.83 -4.47
N VAL A 325 4.43 9.11 -3.38
CA VAL A 325 5.06 9.73 -2.20
C VAL A 325 6.11 8.82 -1.57
N ALA A 326 5.90 7.51 -1.58
CA ALA A 326 6.91 6.56 -1.15
C ALA A 326 8.13 6.57 -2.07
N ARG A 327 7.93 6.66 -3.38
CA ARG A 327 9.00 6.56 -4.39
C ARG A 327 9.83 7.83 -4.54
N ASP A 328 9.19 8.99 -4.58
CA ASP A 328 9.83 10.26 -4.95
C ASP A 328 9.87 11.25 -3.78
N PRO A 329 11.07 11.55 -3.25
CA PRO A 329 11.25 12.50 -2.13
C PRO A 329 10.71 13.91 -2.38
N SER A 330 10.49 14.32 -3.63
CA SER A 330 9.92 15.63 -3.96
C SER A 330 8.48 15.81 -3.44
N TYR A 331 7.76 14.70 -3.19
CA TYR A 331 6.41 14.72 -2.63
C TYR A 331 6.34 14.49 -1.11
N ARG A 332 7.49 14.50 -0.41
CA ARG A 332 7.56 14.30 1.05
C ARG A 332 6.66 15.24 1.88
N HIS A 333 6.24 16.37 1.31
CA HIS A 333 5.35 17.32 1.96
C HIS A 333 3.93 16.79 2.18
N PHE A 334 3.54 15.69 1.51
CA PHE A 334 2.30 14.94 1.78
C PHE A 334 2.48 13.79 2.78
N ALA A 335 3.71 13.48 3.19
CA ALA A 335 4.03 12.25 3.90
C ALA A 335 3.30 12.16 5.25
N ALA A 336 3.29 13.25 6.02
CA ALA A 336 2.61 13.31 7.31
C ALA A 336 1.10 13.10 7.16
N GLN A 337 0.51 13.73 6.15
CA GLN A 337 -0.93 13.70 5.93
C GLN A 337 -1.41 12.31 5.53
N LEU A 338 -0.72 11.65 4.60
CA LEU A 338 -1.05 10.30 4.16
C LEU A 338 -0.92 9.27 5.29
N ARG A 339 0.11 9.40 6.13
CA ARG A 339 0.35 8.48 7.25
C ARG A 339 -0.61 8.69 8.43
N TYR A 340 -0.85 9.95 8.81
CA TYR A 340 -1.42 10.28 10.13
C TYR A 340 -2.81 10.94 10.11
N LEU A 341 -3.34 11.35 8.96
CA LEU A 341 -4.71 11.92 8.87
C LEU A 341 -5.79 10.91 8.43
N ARG A 342 -5.39 9.65 8.23
CA ARG A 342 -6.31 8.54 7.92
C ARG A 342 -7.25 8.24 9.10
N GLY A 343 -8.36 7.58 8.81
CA GLY A 343 -9.28 7.09 9.84
C GLY A 343 -10.55 7.90 10.05
N ARG A 344 -10.62 9.15 9.60
CA ARG A 344 -11.78 10.02 9.87
C ARG A 344 -13.11 9.41 9.41
N THR A 345 -13.18 8.90 8.19
CA THR A 345 -14.42 8.31 7.65
C THR A 345 -14.64 6.90 8.19
N SER A 346 -13.62 6.04 8.17
CA SER A 346 -13.73 4.65 8.65
C SER A 346 -14.02 4.57 10.15
N GLY A 347 -13.50 5.51 10.95
CA GLY A 347 -13.79 5.62 12.37
C GLY A 347 -15.27 5.90 12.66
N ARG A 348 -15.97 6.62 11.78
CA ARG A 348 -17.43 6.80 11.89
C ARG A 348 -18.17 5.49 11.63
N TYR A 349 -17.72 4.68 10.68
CA TYR A 349 -18.28 3.33 10.47
C TYR A 349 -18.05 2.44 11.69
N LEU A 350 -16.84 2.47 12.26
CA LEU A 350 -16.54 1.71 13.47
C LEU A 350 -17.39 2.16 14.66
N GLN A 351 -17.53 3.48 14.86
CA GLN A 351 -18.39 4.06 15.90
C GLN A 351 -19.84 3.58 15.79
N ALA A 352 -20.34 3.43 14.56
CA ALA A 352 -21.69 2.93 14.31
C ALA A 352 -21.87 1.49 14.81
N PHE A 353 -20.88 0.63 14.59
CA PHE A 353 -20.94 -0.77 15.02
C PHE A 353 -20.79 -0.94 16.53
N LEU A 354 -20.02 -0.08 17.19
CA LEU A 354 -19.76 -0.20 18.64
C LEU A 354 -20.74 0.61 19.50
N GLY A 355 -21.51 1.52 18.91
CA GLY A 355 -22.46 2.37 19.62
C GLY A 355 -21.81 3.53 20.39
N PRO A 356 -22.61 4.44 20.97
CA PRO A 356 -22.12 5.68 21.57
C PRO A 356 -21.30 5.50 22.86
N ASP A 357 -21.46 4.37 23.55
CA ASP A 357 -20.78 4.09 24.82
C ASP A 357 -19.30 3.71 24.62
N HIS A 358 -18.87 3.50 23.37
CA HIS A 358 -17.50 3.18 23.01
C HIS A 358 -16.91 4.26 22.10
N PRO A 359 -16.42 5.39 22.65
CA PRO A 359 -15.87 6.47 21.84
C PRO A 359 -14.60 6.00 21.12
N ILE A 360 -14.58 6.16 19.79
CA ILE A 360 -13.46 5.74 18.95
C ILE A 360 -12.30 6.75 19.04
N GLY A 361 -11.15 6.28 19.51
CA GLY A 361 -9.90 7.05 19.49
C GLY A 361 -9.28 7.16 18.09
N GLU A 362 -8.33 8.09 17.92
CA GLU A 362 -7.64 8.31 16.63
C GLU A 362 -6.80 7.10 16.19
N LEU A 363 -6.22 6.36 17.14
CA LEU A 363 -5.51 5.11 16.82
C LEU A 363 -6.47 4.00 16.37
N GLU A 364 -7.63 3.84 17.03
CA GLU A 364 -8.69 2.90 16.62
C GLU A 364 -9.18 3.20 15.20
N ALA A 365 -9.48 4.47 14.93
CA ALA A 365 -9.92 4.92 13.61
C ALA A 365 -8.88 4.59 12.52
N ALA A 366 -7.60 4.75 12.83
CA ALA A 366 -6.51 4.45 11.92
C ALA A 366 -6.27 2.96 11.70
N LEU A 367 -6.35 2.14 12.76
CA LEU A 367 -6.24 0.69 12.65
C LEU A 367 -7.36 0.14 11.76
N PHE A 368 -8.59 0.59 11.98
CA PHE A 368 -9.73 0.18 11.16
C PHE A 368 -9.58 0.65 9.70
N SER A 369 -9.12 1.89 9.48
CA SER A 369 -8.74 2.36 8.15
C SER A 369 -7.69 1.48 7.48
N GLY A 370 -6.68 1.04 8.26
CA GLY A 370 -5.65 0.08 7.88
C GLY A 370 -6.24 -1.20 7.34
N PHE A 371 -7.09 -1.80 8.17
CA PHE A 371 -7.75 -3.05 7.84
C PHE A 371 -8.59 -2.93 6.56
N LEU A 372 -9.46 -1.93 6.46
CA LEU A 372 -10.31 -1.71 5.29
C LEU A 372 -9.49 -1.46 4.01
N ALA A 373 -8.39 -0.71 4.09
CA ALA A 373 -7.52 -0.47 2.95
C ALA A 373 -6.84 -1.78 2.49
N GLY A 374 -6.42 -2.64 3.42
CA GLY A 374 -5.90 -3.97 3.10
C GLY A 374 -6.94 -4.89 2.46
N GLN A 375 -8.21 -4.82 2.90
CA GLN A 375 -9.32 -5.54 2.28
C GLN A 375 -9.52 -5.12 0.82
N ILE A 376 -9.61 -3.82 0.57
CA ILE A 376 -9.81 -3.27 -0.78
C ILE A 376 -8.71 -3.74 -1.73
N ARG A 377 -7.43 -3.66 -1.33
CA ARG A 377 -6.30 -4.11 -2.18
C ARG A 377 -6.33 -5.60 -2.47
N ALA A 378 -6.63 -6.41 -1.46
CA ALA A 378 -6.70 -7.85 -1.65
C ALA A 378 -7.85 -8.24 -2.59
N GLN A 379 -9.00 -7.60 -2.46
CA GLN A 379 -10.15 -7.78 -3.36
C GLN A 379 -9.83 -7.33 -4.78
N LEU A 380 -9.14 -6.22 -4.93
CA LEU A 380 -8.73 -5.68 -6.23
C LEU A 380 -7.74 -6.58 -6.97
N ALA A 381 -6.69 -7.02 -6.27
CA ALA A 381 -5.61 -7.77 -6.88
C ALA A 381 -5.93 -9.27 -7.03
N ALA A 382 -6.76 -9.83 -6.15
CA ALA A 382 -7.10 -11.25 -6.15
C ALA A 382 -8.60 -11.47 -5.87
N PRO A 383 -9.51 -10.99 -6.74
CA PRO A 383 -10.96 -11.04 -6.49
C PRO A 383 -11.50 -12.47 -6.35
N GLY A 384 -10.88 -13.45 -7.01
CA GLY A 384 -11.25 -14.87 -6.86
C GLY A 384 -10.90 -15.46 -5.49
N TYR A 385 -9.90 -14.90 -4.80
CA TYR A 385 -9.54 -15.30 -3.44
C TYR A 385 -10.25 -14.46 -2.38
N GLN A 386 -10.27 -13.14 -2.54
CA GLN A 386 -10.88 -12.22 -1.59
C GLN A 386 -12.32 -11.90 -2.01
N SER A 387 -13.17 -12.92 -1.90
CA SER A 387 -14.60 -12.81 -2.21
C SER A 387 -15.33 -11.91 -1.21
N PRO A 388 -16.51 -11.38 -1.57
CA PRO A 388 -17.33 -10.57 -0.66
C PRO A 388 -17.68 -11.30 0.64
N ASP A 389 -17.94 -12.61 0.57
CA ASP A 389 -18.23 -13.44 1.75
C ASP A 389 -17.03 -13.54 2.68
N ARG A 390 -15.81 -13.66 2.13
CA ARG A 390 -14.59 -13.65 2.94
C ARG A 390 -14.34 -12.28 3.56
N VAL A 391 -14.57 -11.19 2.82
CA VAL A 391 -14.48 -9.83 3.38
C VAL A 391 -15.47 -9.67 4.54
N HIS A 392 -16.69 -10.16 4.39
CA HIS A 392 -17.71 -10.16 5.45
C HIS A 392 -17.24 -10.93 6.68
N GLN A 393 -16.77 -12.18 6.51
CA GLN A 393 -16.27 -13.02 7.61
C GLN A 393 -15.08 -12.38 8.35
N GLU A 394 -14.11 -11.84 7.62
CA GLU A 394 -12.94 -11.19 8.22
C GLU A 394 -13.34 -9.92 9.00
N LEU A 395 -14.32 -9.14 8.51
CA LEU A 395 -14.82 -7.97 9.24
C LEU A 395 -15.62 -8.37 10.49
N GLU A 396 -16.48 -9.40 10.38
CA GLU A 396 -17.25 -9.93 11.51
C GLU A 396 -16.32 -10.43 12.62
N GLN A 397 -15.27 -11.18 12.25
CA GLN A 397 -14.24 -11.64 13.18
C GLN A 397 -13.54 -10.47 13.87
N LEU A 398 -13.14 -9.43 13.13
CA LEU A 398 -12.51 -8.25 13.69
C LEU A 398 -13.44 -7.52 14.68
N LEU A 399 -14.70 -7.29 14.31
CA LEU A 399 -15.67 -6.61 15.17
C LEU A 399 -15.94 -7.42 16.45
N ALA A 400 -16.00 -8.75 16.35
CA ALA A 400 -16.15 -9.62 17.51
C ALA A 400 -14.97 -9.50 18.49
N LEU A 401 -13.73 -9.41 17.98
CA LEU A 401 -12.54 -9.18 18.82
C LEU A 401 -12.59 -7.84 19.54
N ILE A 402 -13.00 -6.78 18.83
CA ILE A 402 -13.14 -5.44 19.40
C ILE A 402 -14.26 -5.40 20.45
N ALA A 403 -15.40 -6.04 20.18
CA ALA A 403 -16.56 -6.04 21.07
C ALA A 403 -16.33 -6.83 22.38
N ARG A 404 -15.42 -7.82 22.41
CA ARG A 404 -15.04 -8.52 23.66
C ARG A 404 -14.50 -7.58 24.75
N ARG A 405 -14.02 -6.38 24.37
CA ARG A 405 -13.62 -5.31 25.29
C ARG A 405 -14.78 -4.79 26.14
N ALA A 406 -16.03 -4.87 25.66
CA ALA A 406 -17.18 -4.29 26.33
C ALA A 406 -17.72 -5.14 27.52
N VAL A 407 -17.18 -6.35 27.73
CA VAL A 407 -17.72 -7.32 28.70
C VAL A 407 -16.74 -7.65 29.84
N SER A 408 -15.48 -7.22 29.76
CA SER A 408 -14.50 -7.40 30.85
C SER A 408 -14.43 -6.16 31.75
N PRO A 409 -14.64 -6.28 33.07
CA PRO A 409 -14.60 -5.17 34.02
C PRO A 409 -13.22 -4.55 34.21
#